data_AF-A0A3D2Z414-F1
#
_entry.id   AF-A0A3D2Z414-F1
#
_cell.length_a   1.000
_cell.length_b   1.000
_cell.length_c   1.000
_cell.angle_alpha   90.00
_cell.angle_beta   90.00
_cell.angle_gamma   90.00
#
_symmetry.space_group_name_H-M   'P 1'
#
loop_
_entity.id
_entity.type
_entity.pdbx_description
1 polymer ?
#
loop_
_entity_poly.entity_id
_entity_poly.type
_entity_poly.pdbx_seq_one_letter_code
_entity_poly.pdbx_strand_id
1 'polypeptide(L)' 'MESTSTTPTLSADMEQQIGRVLGAFDGVEAVYIFGSVAEGRARVDSDVDLAVVPTNNEVRQLHLEMLKALALSGCPSC' A
#
# COMPACT_ATOMS: atom_id res chain seq x y z
N MET A 1 27.83 -20.51 7.93
CA MET A 1 26.56 -20.16 8.58
C MET A 1 25.77 -19.38 7.56
N GLU A 2 24.82 -20.03 6.92
CA GLU A 2 24.01 -19.45 5.85
C GLU A 2 22.90 -18.62 6.51
N SER A 3 23.04 -17.30 6.46
CA SER A 3 21.99 -16.38 6.90
C SER A 3 20.85 -16.48 5.90
N THR A 4 19.78 -17.20 6.25
CA THR A 4 18.52 -17.16 5.52
C THR A 4 17.91 -15.77 5.69
N SER A 5 18.33 -14.83 4.84
CA SER A 5 17.74 -13.50 4.74
C SER A 5 16.34 -13.67 4.16
N THR A 6 15.34 -13.87 5.02
CA THR A 6 13.93 -13.78 4.61
C THR A 6 13.70 -12.33 4.23
N THR A 7 13.82 -12.00 2.94
CA THR A 7 13.50 -10.68 2.42
C THR A 7 12.09 -10.32 2.91
N PRO A 8 11.92 -9.18 3.60
CA PRO A 8 10.58 -8.74 4.00
C PRO A 8 9.75 -8.55 2.73
N THR A 9 8.65 -9.27 2.66
CA THR A 9 7.66 -9.19 1.60
C THR A 9 6.38 -8.65 2.22
N LEU A 10 5.55 -7.96 1.44
CA LEU A 10 4.24 -7.53 1.91
C LEU A 10 3.43 -8.75 2.36
N SER A 11 2.81 -8.68 3.54
CA SER A 11 1.94 -9.78 3.97
C SER A 11 0.62 -9.72 3.19
N ALA A 12 0.02 -10.89 2.93
CA ALA A 12 -1.28 -10.98 2.27
C ALA A 12 -2.39 -10.21 3.01
N ASP A 13 -2.32 -10.15 4.34
CA ASP A 13 -3.25 -9.37 5.17
C ASP A 13 -3.11 -7.86 4.91
N MET A 14 -1.87 -7.37 4.77
CA MET A 14 -1.59 -5.97 4.47
C MET A 14 -2.02 -5.62 3.04
N GLU A 15 -1.77 -6.51 2.07
CA GLU A 15 -2.29 -6.37 0.69
C GLU A 15 -3.81 -6.26 0.67
N GLN A 16 -4.50 -7.16 1.37
CA GLN A 16 -5.96 -7.15 1.44
C GLN A 16 -6.48 -5.88 2.13
N GLN A 17 -5.78 -5.40 3.17
CA GLN A 17 -6.15 -4.17 3.85
C GLN A 17 -5.98 -2.93 2.96
N ILE A 18 -4.87 -2.80 2.24
CA ILE A 18 -4.65 -1.73 1.27
C ILE A 18 -5.74 -1.76 0.20
N GLY A 19 -6.04 -2.94 -0.35
CA GLY A 19 -7.11 -3.11 -1.33
C GLY A 19 -8.48 -2.70 -0.80
N ARG A 20 -8.82 -3.07 0.45
CA ARG A 20 -10.08 -2.65 1.09
C ARG A 20 -10.17 -1.13 1.30
N VAL A 21 -9.08 -0.51 1.78
CA VAL A 21 -9.07 0.92 2.07
C VAL A 21 -9.17 1.74 0.79
N LEU A 22 -8.32 1.45 -0.21
CA LEU A 22 -8.28 2.24 -1.44
C LEU A 22 -9.45 1.90 -2.38
N GLY A 23 -9.97 0.67 -2.33
CA GLY A 23 -11.18 0.28 -3.07
C GLY A 23 -12.47 0.93 -2.55
N ALA A 24 -12.44 1.59 -1.40
CA ALA A 24 -13.59 2.35 -0.89
C ALA A 24 -13.74 3.74 -1.52
N PHE A 25 -12.76 4.19 -2.32
CA PHE A 25 -12.79 5.49 -3.00
C PHE A 25 -13.32 5.32 -4.42
N ASP A 26 -14.46 5.97 -4.71
CA ASP A 26 -15.03 5.98 -6.05
C ASP A 26 -14.02 6.53 -7.06
N GLY A 27 -13.89 5.80 -8.18
CA GLY A 27 -12.98 6.15 -9.26
C GLY A 27 -11.57 5.55 -9.15
N VAL A 28 -11.24 4.85 -8.07
CA VAL A 28 -10.04 4.00 -8.04
C VAL A 28 -10.32 2.72 -8.85
N GLU A 29 -9.64 2.57 -9.99
CA GLU A 29 -9.76 1.37 -10.85
C GLU A 29 -8.90 0.23 -10.34
N ALA A 30 -7.66 0.55 -9.99
CA ALA A 30 -6.66 -0.41 -9.57
C ALA A 30 -5.60 0.25 -8.68
N VAL A 31 -4.93 -0.58 -7.89
CA VAL A 31 -3.75 -0.20 -7.11
C VAL A 31 -2.64 -1.20 -7.41
N TYR A 32 -1.47 -0.69 -7.79
CA TYR A 32 -0.27 -1.49 -8.03
C TYR A 32 0.74 -1.24 -6.92
N ILE A 33 1.36 -2.32 -6.44
CA ILE A 33 2.53 -2.24 -5.57
C ILE A 33 3.78 -2.24 -6.46
N PHE A 34 4.70 -1.32 -6.18
CA PHE A 34 5.99 -1.26 -6.86
C PHE A 34 7.12 -1.01 -5.85
N GLY A 35 8.31 -0.75 -6.36
CA GLY A 35 9.46 -0.42 -5.52
C GLY A 35 10.02 -1.63 -4.77
N SER A 36 10.66 -1.35 -3.63
CA SER A 36 11.53 -2.32 -2.95
C SER A 36 10.81 -3.61 -2.54
N VAL A 37 9.53 -3.50 -2.16
CA VAL A 37 8.68 -4.63 -1.78
C VAL A 37 8.41 -5.55 -2.98
N ALA A 38 7.98 -4.97 -4.12
CA ALA A 38 7.70 -5.73 -5.33
C ALA A 38 8.96 -6.37 -5.93
N GLU A 39 10.12 -5.76 -5.73
CA GLU A 39 11.41 -6.25 -6.23
C GLU A 39 12.09 -7.26 -5.31
N GLY A 40 11.53 -7.54 -4.12
CA GLY A 40 12.17 -8.40 -3.13
C GLY A 40 13.48 -7.81 -2.57
N ARG A 41 13.55 -6.49 -2.45
CA ARG A 41 14.68 -5.73 -1.89
C ARG A 41 14.32 -4.86 -0.70
N ALA A 42 13.10 -5.00 -0.18
CA ALA A 42 12.66 -4.28 1.00
C ALA A 42 13.52 -4.63 2.22
N ARG A 43 13.60 -3.69 3.14
CA ARG A 43 14.17 -3.82 4.48
C ARG A 43 13.05 -3.74 5.50
N VAL A 44 13.37 -4.04 6.76
CA VAL A 44 12.37 -4.02 7.86
C VAL A 44 11.75 -2.64 8.06
N ASP A 45 12.46 -1.58 7.69
CA ASP A 45 12.07 -0.17 7.77
C ASP A 45 11.64 0.40 6.40
N SER A 46 11.47 -0.43 5.38
CA SER A 46 11.03 0.02 4.07
C SER A 46 9.54 0.31 4.04
N ASP A 47 9.19 1.42 3.41
CA ASP A 47 7.81 1.76 3.09
C ASP A 47 7.28 0.90 1.92
N VAL A 48 5.96 0.95 1.71
CA VAL A 48 5.27 0.30 0.59
C VAL A 48 4.91 1.37 -0.45
N ASP A 49 5.46 1.26 -1.64
CA ASP A 49 5.14 2.16 -2.75
C ASP A 49 3.88 1.70 -3.49
N LEU A 50 2.90 2.60 -3.60
CA LEU A 50 1.60 2.32 -4.23
C LEU A 50 1.33 3.28 -5.39
N ALA A 51 0.90 2.74 -6.53
CA ALA A 51 0.40 3.50 -7.67
C ALA A 51 -1.10 3.29 -7.78
N VAL A 52 -1.86 4.39 -7.72
CA VAL A 52 -3.31 4.39 -7.89
C VAL A 52 -3.63 4.70 -9.35
N VAL A 53 -4.45 3.85 -9.98
CA VAL A 53 -4.98 4.08 -11.33
C VAL A 53 -6.37 4.68 -11.20
N PRO A 54 -6.55 5.96 -11.56
CA PRO A 54 -7.84 6.63 -11.47
C PRO A 54 -8.64 6.48 -12.77
N THR A 55 -9.95 6.32 -12.67
CA THR A 55 -10.87 6.39 -13.83
C THR A 55 -11.24 7.83 -14.20
N ASN A 56 -10.99 8.79 -13.31
CA ASN A 56 -11.27 10.21 -13.51
C ASN A 56 -10.28 11.12 -12.74
N ASN A 57 -10.28 12.42 -13.06
CA ASN A 57 -9.35 13.36 -12.42
C ASN A 57 -9.72 13.75 -10.98
N GLU A 58 -10.92 13.42 -10.51
CA GLU A 58 -11.40 13.78 -9.16
C GLU A 58 -10.70 12.95 -8.08
N VAL A 59 -10.33 11.70 -8.38
CA VAL A 59 -9.56 10.82 -7.50
C VAL A 59 -8.26 11.49 -7.01
N ARG A 60 -7.63 12.30 -7.87
CA ARG A 60 -6.40 13.02 -7.50
C ARG A 60 -6.65 14.04 -6.38
N GLN A 61 -7.86 14.61 -6.29
CA GLN A 61 -8.23 15.52 -5.21
C GLN A 61 -8.43 14.79 -3.87
N LEU A 62 -8.69 13.48 -3.91
CA LEU A 62 -8.85 12.64 -2.73
C LEU A 62 -7.51 12.12 -2.17
N HIS A 63 -6.37 12.56 -2.71
CA HIS A 63 -5.04 12.08 -2.32
C HIS A 63 -4.79 12.15 -0.80
N LEU A 64 -5.12 13.27 -0.17
CA LEU A 64 -4.93 13.43 1.27
C LEU A 64 -5.86 12.53 2.09
N GLU A 65 -7.09 12.32 1.66
CA GLU A 65 -8.04 11.42 2.33
C GLU A 65 -7.62 9.95 2.18
N MET A 66 -7.07 9.56 1.01
CA MET A 66 -6.51 8.21 0.82
C MET A 66 -5.31 7.97 1.74
N LEU A 67 -4.38 8.92 1.85
CA LEU A 67 -3.24 8.82 2.78
C LEU A 67 -3.70 8.74 4.23
N LYS A 68 -4.69 9.56 4.62
CA LYS A 68 -5.29 9.54 5.96
C LYS A 68 -5.94 8.19 6.25
N ALA A 69 -6.71 7.64 5.31
CA ALA A 69 -7.38 6.36 5.48
C ALA A 69 -6.37 5.21 5.62
N LEU A 70 -5.29 5.21 4.84
CA LEU A 70 -4.19 4.25 4.97
C LEU A 70 -3.54 4.34 6.36
N ALA A 71 -3.19 5.55 6.81
CA ALA A 71 -2.56 5.79 8.11
C ALA A 71 -3.45 5.33 9.28
N LEU A 72 -4.74 5.66 9.26
CA LEU A 72 -5.69 5.22 10.28
C LEU A 72 -5.88 3.70 10.28
N SER A 73 -5.87 3.07 9.10
CA SER A 73 -5.99 1.60 9.02
C SER A 73 -4.78 0.88 9.64
N GLY A 74 -3.58 1.46 9.52
CA GLY A 74 -2.34 0.90 10.09
C GLY A 74 -2.13 1.21 11.58
N CYS A 75 -2.98 2.06 12.17
CA CYS A 75 -2.87 2.51 13.55
C CYS A 75 -4.11 2.08 14.36
N PRO A 76 -4.11 0.89 14.97
CA PRO A 76 -5.28 0.36 15.69
C PRO A 76 -5.60 1.08 17.01
N SER A 77 -4.80 2.08 17.41
CA SER A 77 -4.92 2.80 18.69
C SER A 77 -4.80 4.32 18.57
N CYS A 78 -4.93 4.85 17.36
CA CYS A 78 -5.28 6.24 17.10
C CYS A 78 -6.58 6.29 16.28
#